data_AF-A0A2K3L509-F1
#
_entry.id   AF-A0A2K3L509-F1
#
_cell.length_a   1.000
_cell.length_b   1.000
_cell.length_c   1.000
_cell.angle_alpha   90.00
_cell.angle_beta   90.00
_cell.angle_gamma   90.00
#
_symmetry.space_group_name_H-M   'P 1'
#
loop_
_entity.id
_entity.type
_entity.pdbx_description
1 polymer ?
#
loop_
_entity_poly.entity_id
_entity_poly.type
_entity_poly.pdbx_seq_one_letter_code
_entity_poly.pdbx_strand_id
1 'polypeptide(L)'
;GDVPRVNGQLAVSRAFGDKSLKSHLRSDPDVQNTDVDVDIDILILASDGLWKVMANQEAVDIARKVRDPLKAAKQLTAEALKRDSKDDISCVVVRFRC
;
A
#
# COMPACT_ATOMS: atom_id res chain seq x y z
N GLY A 1 -9.61 19.00 -8.73
CA GLY A 1 -8.91 17.72 -8.92
C GLY A 1 -7.79 17.75 -7.93
N ASP A 2 -8.07 17.28 -6.72
CA ASP A 2 -7.48 17.88 -5.51
C ASP A 2 -6.22 17.16 -5.03
N VAL A 3 -5.52 16.51 -5.96
CA VAL A 3 -4.26 15.81 -5.69
C VAL A 3 -3.11 16.69 -6.19
N PRO A 4 -2.23 17.18 -5.31
CA PRO A 4 -1.02 17.90 -5.71
C PRO A 4 -0.15 17.06 -6.65
N ARG A 5 0.41 17.69 -7.69
CA ARG A 5 1.23 17.02 -8.71
C ARG A 5 2.55 17.75 -8.93
N VAL A 6 3.65 17.01 -9.02
CA VAL A 6 4.95 17.54 -9.47
C VAL A 6 4.80 18.02 -10.91
N ASN A 7 5.06 19.32 -11.13
CA ASN A 7 4.90 20.01 -12.40
C ASN A 7 3.52 19.79 -13.06
N GLY A 8 2.47 19.56 -12.27
CA GLY A 8 1.11 19.30 -12.77
C GLY A 8 0.91 17.93 -13.42
N GLN A 9 1.93 17.07 -13.45
CA GLN A 9 1.91 15.80 -14.18
C GLN A 9 1.81 14.60 -13.24
N LEU A 10 2.73 14.48 -12.27
CA LEU A 10 2.87 13.26 -11.48
C LEU A 10 2.40 13.45 -10.04
N ALA A 11 1.53 12.57 -9.55
CA ALA A 11 0.97 12.62 -8.18
C ALA A 11 1.90 12.01 -7.10
N VAL A 12 3.18 11.83 -7.42
CA VAL A 12 4.22 11.35 -6.49
C VAL A 12 5.48 12.21 -6.62
N SER A 13 6.25 12.31 -5.54
CA SER A 13 7.53 13.04 -5.50
C SER A 13 8.75 12.14 -5.67
N ARG A 14 8.54 10.82 -5.71
CA ARG A 14 9.58 9.81 -5.95
C ARG A 14 9.09 8.73 -6.89
N ALA A 15 9.88 8.38 -7.89
CA ALA A 15 9.65 7.23 -8.76
C ALA A 15 10.93 6.80 -9.51
N PHE A 16 10.97 5.53 -9.92
CA PHE A 16 11.88 5.09 -10.97
C PHE A 16 11.40 5.60 -12.34
N GLY A 17 12.31 5.79 -13.30
CA GLY A 17 11.94 6.30 -14.62
C GLY A 17 11.71 7.82 -14.67
N ASP A 18 10.79 8.29 -15.50
CA ASP A 18 10.41 9.70 -15.72
C ASP A 18 11.60 10.64 -15.92
N LYS A 19 12.47 10.28 -16.88
CA LYS A 19 13.73 10.97 -17.17
C LYS A 19 13.55 12.49 -17.38
N SER A 20 12.44 12.90 -18.00
CA SER A 20 12.11 14.31 -18.25
C SER A 20 11.78 15.12 -16.98
N LEU A 21 11.47 14.47 -15.86
CA LEU A 21 11.10 15.11 -14.59
C LEU A 21 12.17 14.94 -13.50
N LYS A 22 13.34 14.35 -13.81
CA LYS A 22 14.38 14.01 -12.82
C LYS A 22 14.95 15.18 -12.03
N SER A 23 14.85 16.42 -12.52
CA SER A 23 15.25 17.60 -11.73
C SER A 23 14.37 17.83 -10.51
N HIS A 24 13.14 17.31 -10.50
CA HIS A 24 12.17 17.46 -9.40
C HIS A 24 11.68 16.12 -8.84
N LEU A 25 12.18 15.00 -9.37
CA LEU A 25 11.75 13.65 -9.04
C LEU A 25 12.92 12.80 -8.59
N ARG A 26 12.89 12.39 -7.32
CA ARG A 26 13.93 11.52 -6.74
C ARG A 26 13.62 10.04 -7.02
N SER A 27 14.66 9.22 -7.08
CA SER A 27 14.52 7.75 -7.22
C SER A 27 15.16 6.96 -6.09
N ASP A 28 15.76 7.63 -5.11
CA ASP A 28 16.20 6.96 -3.89
C ASP A 28 14.99 6.58 -3.02
N PRO A 29 14.96 5.35 -2.48
CA PRO A 29 13.91 4.93 -1.57
C PRO A 29 14.07 5.59 -0.19
N ASP A 30 12.98 5.59 0.57
CA ASP A 30 13.07 5.71 2.03
C ASP A 30 13.28 4.31 2.60
N VAL A 31 14.26 4.15 3.49
CA VAL A 31 14.70 2.85 4.02
C VAL A 31 14.51 2.86 5.52
N GLN A 32 13.70 1.93 6.02
CA GLN A 32 13.45 1.71 7.43
C GLN A 32 13.77 0.26 7.78
N ASN A 33 14.40 0.04 8.93
CA ASN A 33 14.65 -1.28 9.49
C ASN A 33 13.82 -1.43 10.77
N THR A 34 13.08 -2.52 10.86
CA THR A 34 12.25 -2.85 12.04
C THR A 34 12.46 -4.32 12.37
N ASP A 35 12.77 -4.60 13.62
CA ASP A 35 12.85 -5.97 14.12
C ASP A 35 11.42 -6.53 14.29
N VAL A 36 11.22 -7.77 13.83
CA VAL A 36 9.94 -8.47 14.03
C VAL A 36 9.97 -9.12 15.41
N ASP A 37 9.23 -8.57 16.35
CA ASP A 37 9.05 -9.11 17.70
C ASP A 37 7.68 -9.77 17.88
N VAL A 38 7.39 -10.18 19.12
CA VAL A 38 6.14 -10.87 19.49
C VAL A 38 4.87 -10.02 19.30
N ASP A 39 5.00 -8.70 19.19
CA ASP A 39 3.87 -7.78 19.03
C ASP A 39 3.54 -7.54 17.55
N ILE A 40 4.39 -8.01 16.62
CA ILE A 40 4.21 -7.87 15.16
C ILE A 40 3.73 -9.18 14.55
N ASP A 41 2.42 -9.27 14.31
CA ASP A 41 1.77 -10.48 13.76
C ASP A 41 1.58 -10.45 12.23
N ILE A 42 1.55 -9.26 11.62
CA ILE A 42 1.20 -9.09 10.21
C ILE A 42 1.87 -7.87 9.57
N LEU A 43 2.24 -8.02 8.29
CA LEU A 43 2.65 -6.92 7.41
C LEU A 43 1.75 -6.91 6.16
N ILE A 44 1.23 -5.73 5.82
CA ILE A 44 0.39 -5.49 4.64
C ILE A 44 1.12 -4.52 3.72
N LEU A 45 1.39 -4.95 2.49
CA LEU A 45 1.93 -4.10 1.43
C LEU A 45 0.87 -4.02 0.32
N ALA A 46 0.48 -2.82 -0.10
CA ALA A 46 -0.54 -2.67 -1.13
C ALA A 46 -0.34 -1.40 -1.97
N SER A 47 -0.90 -1.39 -3.17
CA SER A 47 -1.01 -0.19 -4.01
C SER A 47 -1.93 0.85 -3.37
N ASP A 48 -1.84 2.10 -3.83
CA ASP A 48 -2.70 3.20 -3.40
C ASP A 48 -4.18 2.95 -3.68
N GLY A 49 -4.51 2.11 -4.67
CA GLY A 49 -5.88 1.61 -4.89
C GLY A 49 -6.54 1.01 -3.65
N LEU A 50 -5.78 0.40 -2.73
CA LEU A 50 -6.29 -0.04 -1.42
C LEU A 50 -6.41 1.14 -0.44
N TRP A 51 -5.31 1.88 -0.25
CA TRP A 51 -5.17 2.90 0.80
C TRP A 51 -6.00 4.16 0.56
N LYS A 52 -6.46 4.41 -0.68
CA LYS A 52 -7.40 5.49 -1.00
C LYS A 52 -8.79 5.29 -0.41
N VAL A 53 -9.19 4.04 -0.12
CA VAL A 53 -10.56 3.69 0.32
C VAL A 53 -10.61 2.95 1.66
N MET A 54 -9.46 2.72 2.28
CA MET A 54 -9.35 1.94 3.52
C MET A 54 -8.26 2.52 4.42
N ALA A 55 -8.59 2.70 5.70
CA ALA A 55 -7.63 3.17 6.70
C ALA A 55 -6.69 2.03 7.15
N ASN A 56 -5.49 2.38 7.62
CA ASN A 56 -4.48 1.41 8.03
C ASN A 56 -5.00 0.38 9.05
N GLN A 57 -5.62 0.85 10.14
CA GLN A 57 -6.13 -0.04 11.20
C GLN A 57 -7.25 -0.96 10.69
N GLU A 58 -8.09 -0.45 9.80
CA GLU A 58 -9.18 -1.24 9.23
C GLU A 58 -8.66 -2.39 8.35
N ALA A 59 -7.63 -2.13 7.55
CA ALA A 59 -6.96 -3.17 6.77
C ALA A 59 -6.38 -4.27 7.68
N VAL A 60 -5.76 -3.87 8.79
CA VAL A 60 -5.26 -4.81 9.80
C VAL A 60 -6.39 -5.64 10.39
N ASP A 61 -7.49 -5.01 10.78
CA ASP A 61 -8.64 -5.70 11.40
C ASP A 61 -9.29 -6.70 10.44
N ILE A 62 -9.38 -6.39 9.15
CA ILE A 62 -9.88 -7.30 8.11
C ILE A 62 -8.92 -8.47 7.93
N ALA A 63 -7.62 -8.18 7.77
CA ALA A 63 -6.62 -9.21 7.52
C ALA A 63 -6.48 -10.17 8.71
N ARG A 64 -6.60 -9.66 9.95
CA ARG A 64 -6.53 -10.45 11.18
C ARG A 64 -7.63 -11.49 11.31
N LYS A 65 -8.83 -11.23 10.76
CA LYS A 65 -9.96 -12.18 10.76
C LYS A 65 -9.70 -13.45 9.95
N VAL A 66 -8.69 -13.46 9.08
CA VAL A 66 -8.39 -14.58 8.19
C VAL A 66 -6.98 -15.12 8.43
N ARG A 67 -6.88 -16.36 8.91
CA ARG A 67 -5.60 -17.01 9.21
C ARG A 67 -4.72 -17.23 7.97
N ASP A 68 -5.32 -17.52 6.83
CA ASP A 68 -4.60 -17.73 5.57
C ASP A 68 -4.22 -16.38 4.93
N PRO A 69 -2.93 -16.06 4.74
CA PRO A 69 -2.50 -14.76 4.24
C PRO A 69 -2.96 -14.48 2.80
N LEU A 70 -3.06 -15.49 1.94
CA LEU A 70 -3.55 -15.31 0.57
C LEU A 70 -5.04 -14.98 0.57
N LYS A 71 -5.84 -15.64 1.42
CA LYS A 71 -7.25 -15.30 1.59
C LYS A 71 -7.44 -13.91 2.21
N ALA A 72 -6.59 -13.53 3.17
CA ALA A 72 -6.59 -12.18 3.74
C ALA A 72 -6.33 -11.12 2.66
N ALA A 73 -5.32 -11.31 1.82
CA ALA A 73 -5.02 -10.42 0.70
C ALA A 73 -6.20 -10.31 -0.28
N LYS A 74 -6.81 -11.44 -0.66
CA LYS A 74 -8.01 -11.45 -1.52
C LYS A 74 -9.21 -10.74 -0.89
N GLN A 75 -9.39 -10.85 0.42
CA GLN A 75 -10.47 -10.16 1.11
C GLN A 75 -10.24 -8.65 1.15
N LEU A 76 -8.99 -8.20 1.37
CA LEU A 76 -8.62 -6.79 1.30
C LEU A 76 -8.88 -6.19 -0.08
N THR A 77 -8.46 -6.88 -1.15
CA THR A 77 -8.70 -6.39 -2.52
C THR A 77 -10.18 -6.37 -2.88
N ALA A 78 -10.95 -7.39 -2.48
CA ALA A 78 -12.39 -7.43 -2.70
C ALA A 78 -13.13 -6.33 -1.93
N GLU A 79 -12.71 -6.02 -0.69
CA GLU A 79 -13.30 -4.94 0.10
C GLU A 79 -12.99 -3.56 -0.51
N ALA A 80 -11.76 -3.34 -1.00
CA ALA A 80 -11.42 -2.11 -1.71
C ALA A 80 -12.23 -1.94 -3.01
N LEU A 81 -12.46 -3.03 -3.76
CA LEU A 81 -13.35 -3.01 -4.93
C LEU A 81 -14.80 -2.70 -4.55
N LYS A 82 -15.31 -3.30 -3.47
CA LYS A 82 -16.66 -3.05 -2.96
C LYS A 82 -16.87 -1.58 -2.54
N ARG A 83 -15.79 -0.90 -2.14
CA ARG A 83 -15.77 0.54 -1.81
C ARG A 83 -15.54 1.43 -3.02
N ASP A 84 -15.72 0.88 -4.21
CA ASP A 84 -15.67 1.62 -5.47
C ASP A 84 -14.29 2.26 -5.75
N SER A 85 -13.21 1.60 -5.30
CA SER A 85 -11.86 2.00 -5.72
C SER A 85 -11.76 1.98 -7.24
N LYS A 86 -11.23 3.09 -7.79
CA LYS A 86 -11.13 3.33 -9.24
C LYS A 86 -9.75 3.06 -9.80
N ASP A 87 -8.86 2.50 -8.99
CA ASP A 87 -7.46 2.26 -9.33
C ASP A 87 -7.15 0.77 -9.41
N ASP A 88 -5.98 0.42 -9.93
CA ASP A 88 -5.48 -0.95 -9.86
C ASP A 88 -5.17 -1.34 -8.40
N ILE A 89 -5.70 -2.48 -7.97
CA ILE A 89 -5.60 -2.94 -6.58
C ILE A 89 -4.68 -4.16 -6.51
N SER A 90 -3.53 -3.99 -5.87
CA SER A 90 -2.59 -5.08 -5.55
C SER A 90 -2.34 -5.11 -4.05
N CYS A 91 -2.31 -6.30 -3.45
CA CYS A 91 -2.10 -6.48 -2.02
C CYS A 91 -1.28 -7.75 -1.74
N VAL A 92 -0.29 -7.63 -0.86
CA VAL A 92 0.51 -8.70 -0.30
C VAL A 92 0.32 -8.68 1.22
N VAL A 93 0.02 -9.84 1.79
CA VAL A 93 -0.11 -10.03 3.23
C VAL A 93 0.93 -11.05 3.67
N VAL A 94 1.75 -10.66 4.64
CA VAL A 94 2.72 -11.53 5.31
C VAL A 94 2.26 -11.72 6.74
N ARG A 95 2.17 -12.97 7.20
CA ARG A 95 1.93 -13.29 8.60
C ARG A 95 3.21 -13.82 9.22
N PHE A 96 3.64 -13.18 10.29
CA PHE A 96 4.77 -13.65 11.07
C PHE A 96 4.32 -14.76 12.02
N ARG A 97 5.19 -15.75 12.23
CA ARG A 97 5.01 -16.78 13.24
C ARG A 97 6.15 -16.61 14.21
N CYS A 98 5.90 -15.87 15.28
CA CYS A 98 6.77 -15.77 16.42
C CYS A 98 6.37 -16.83 17.44
#